data_AF-A0A442EMJ5-F1
#
_entry.id   AF-A0A442EMJ5-F1
#
_cell.length_a   1.000
_cell.length_b   1.000
_cell.length_c   1.000
_cell.angle_alpha   90.00
_cell.angle_beta   90.00
_cell.angle_gamma   90.00
#
_symmetry.space_group_name_H-M   'P 1'
#
loop_
_entity.id
_entity.type
_entity.pdbx_description
1 polymer ?
#
loop_
_entity_poly.entity_id
_entity_poly.type
_entity_poly.pdbx_seq_one_letter_code
_entity_poly.pdbx_strand_id
1 'polypeptide(L)' 'MLIEKREASGLTQTELAARLGEYQSFVARLESGQRRVDVVEFIDLAKILGFDPSAAIKKLAAEQN' A
#
# COMPACT_ATOMS: atom_id res chain seq x y z
N MET A 1 -5.22 -1.38 -6.46
CA MET A 1 -5.31 -0.52 -5.25
C MET A 1 -3.96 0.04 -4.79
N LEU A 2 -3.05 -0.72 -4.18
CA LEU A 2 -1.80 -0.15 -3.61
C LEU A 2 -0.89 0.50 -4.68
N ILE A 3 -0.71 -0.15 -5.83
CA ILE A 3 0.03 0.39 -6.98
C ILE A 3 -0.55 1.75 -7.40
N GLU A 4 -1.86 1.81 -7.62
CA GLU A 4 -2.55 3.04 -8.04
C GLU A 4 -2.40 4.17 -7.02
N LYS A 5 -2.47 3.85 -5.71
CA LYS A 5 -2.26 4.85 -4.65
C LYS A 5 -0.81 5.34 -4.60
N ARG A 6 0.17 4.44 -4.79
CA ARG A 6 1.59 4.82 -4.89
C ARG A 6 1.81 5.75 -6.09
N GLU A 7 1.31 5.38 -7.26
CA GLU A 7 1.47 6.18 -8.47
C GLU A 7 0.78 7.55 -8.36
N ALA A 8 -0.43 7.60 -7.79
CA ALA A 8 -1.12 8.86 -7.53
C ALA A 8 -0.38 9.77 -6.53
N SER A 9 0.42 9.19 -5.63
CA SER A 9 1.29 9.94 -4.72
C SER A 9 2.62 10.40 -5.35
N GLY A 10 2.90 9.99 -6.61
CA GLY A 10 4.12 10.33 -7.34
C GLY A 10 5.37 9.59 -6.86
N LEU A 11 5.24 8.58 -6.00
CA LEU A 11 6.37 7.84 -5.44
C LEU A 11 6.76 6.65 -6.32
N THR A 12 8.05 6.42 -6.48
CA THR A 12 8.59 5.13 -6.93
C THR A 12 8.48 4.07 -5.83
N GLN A 13 8.63 2.79 -6.19
CA GLN A 13 8.68 1.71 -5.19
C GLN A 13 9.84 1.88 -4.20
N THR A 14 10.99 2.39 -4.67
CA THR A 14 12.16 2.67 -3.82
C THR A 14 11.88 3.78 -2.81
N GLU A 15 11.23 4.87 -3.22
CA GLU A 15 10.90 5.97 -2.32
C GLU A 15 9.84 5.58 -1.29
N LEU A 16 8.83 4.80 -1.69
CA LEU A 16 7.86 4.25 -0.75
C LEU A 16 8.54 3.33 0.27
N ALA A 17 9.44 2.46 -0.19
CA ALA A 17 10.21 1.58 0.69
C ALA A 17 11.07 2.38 1.68
N ALA A 18 11.75 3.42 1.21
CA ALA A 18 12.53 4.30 2.09
C ALA A 18 11.68 4.96 3.18
N ARG A 19 10.45 5.39 2.87
CA ARG A 19 9.51 5.94 3.86
C ARG A 19 8.99 4.90 4.86
N LEU A 20 8.97 3.64 4.47
CA LEU A 20 8.61 2.50 5.32
C LEU A 20 9.79 1.96 6.14
N GLY A 21 11.02 2.44 5.90
CA GLY A 21 12.24 1.86 6.50
C GLY A 21 12.60 0.49 5.93
N GLU A 22 12.19 0.21 4.69
CA GLU A 22 12.27 -1.08 4.04
C GLU A 22 13.05 -1.04 2.71
N TYR A 23 13.35 -2.20 2.15
CA TYR A 23 13.99 -2.32 0.82
C TYR A 23 12.95 -2.25 -0.30
N GLN A 24 13.33 -1.79 -1.50
CA GLN A 24 12.42 -1.76 -2.66
C GLN A 24 11.75 -3.12 -2.95
N SER A 25 12.47 -4.24 -2.73
CA SER A 25 11.92 -5.59 -2.90
C SER A 25 10.74 -5.89 -1.98
N PHE A 26 10.64 -5.22 -0.82
CA PHE A 26 9.49 -5.31 0.07
C PHE A 26 8.23 -4.80 -0.65
N VAL A 27 8.29 -3.59 -1.22
CA VAL A 27 7.18 -2.98 -1.95
C VAL A 27 6.86 -3.75 -3.23
N ALA A 28 7.87 -4.26 -3.94
CA ALA A 28 7.62 -5.09 -5.13
C ALA A 28 6.86 -6.40 -4.80
N ARG A 29 7.22 -7.09 -3.70
CA ARG A 29 6.49 -8.28 -3.25
C ARG A 29 5.09 -7.96 -2.74
N LEU A 30 4.91 -6.79 -2.12
CA LEU A 30 3.61 -6.28 -1.70
C LEU A 30 2.69 -6.05 -2.91
N GLU A 31 3.17 -5.31 -3.91
CA GLU A 31 2.40 -4.92 -5.09
C GLU A 31 2.09 -6.09 -6.03
N SER A 32 2.97 -7.10 -6.08
CA SER A 32 2.74 -8.34 -6.83
C SER A 32 1.89 -9.37 -6.08
N GLY A 33 1.50 -9.10 -4.83
CA GLY A 33 0.72 -10.02 -4.00
C GLY A 33 1.49 -11.23 -3.45
N GLN A 34 2.81 -11.29 -3.66
CA GLN A 34 3.69 -12.32 -3.11
C GLN A 34 3.87 -12.20 -1.60
N ARG A 35 3.57 -11.03 -1.03
CA ARG A 35 3.58 -10.77 0.42
C ARG A 35 2.22 -10.21 0.85
N ARG A 36 1.67 -10.77 1.93
CA ARG A 36 0.49 -10.20 2.61
C ARG A 36 0.88 -8.91 3.34
N VAL A 37 -0.11 -8.04 3.55
CA VAL A 37 0.01 -6.81 4.34
C VAL A 37 -0.80 -7.04 5.61
N ASP A 38 -0.22 -6.81 6.78
CA ASP A 38 -1.01 -6.77 8.00
C ASP A 38 -1.74 -5.42 8.17
N VAL A 39 -2.63 -5.33 9.15
CA VAL A 39 -3.48 -4.15 9.34
C VAL A 39 -2.67 -2.92 9.78
N VAL A 40 -1.62 -3.09 10.55
CA VAL A 40 -0.77 -1.98 11.01
C VAL A 40 0.03 -1.43 9.84
N GLU A 41 0.67 -2.32 9.07
CA GLU A 41 1.37 -1.95 7.84
C GLU A 41 0.45 -1.25 6.84
N PHE A 42 -0.80 -1.72 6.71
CA PHE A 42 -1.79 -1.10 5.84
C PHE A 42 -2.14 0.33 6.28
N ILE A 43 -2.26 0.57 7.59
CA ILE A 43 -2.50 1.90 8.14
C ILE A 43 -1.31 2.83 7.88
N ASP A 44 -0.08 2.35 8.00
CA ASP A 44 1.11 3.16 7.73
C ASP A 44 1.27 3.48 6.23
N LEU A 45 1.00 2.51 5.36
CA LEU A 45 0.87 2.75 3.92
C LEU A 45 -0.18 3.81 3.62
N ALA A 46 -1.34 3.77 4.31
CA ALA A 46 -2.41 4.74 4.14
C ALA A 46 -1.98 6.16 4.52
N LYS A 47 -1.24 6.32 5.62
CA LYS A 47 -0.67 7.61 6.03
C LYS A 47 0.35 8.14 5.01
N ILE A 48 1.27 7.28 4.55
CA ILE A 48 2.33 7.68 3.61
C ILE A 48 1.76 8.07 2.25
N LEU A 49 0.77 7.31 1.78
CA LEU A 49 0.16 7.46 0.45
C LEU A 49 -1.07 8.38 0.44
N GLY A 50 -1.50 8.89 1.60
CA GLY A 50 -2.58 9.88 1.70
C GLY A 50 -3.96 9.34 1.36
N PHE A 51 -4.34 8.16 1.87
CA PHE A 51 -5.70 7.64 1.73
C PHE A 51 -6.30 7.20 3.06
N ASP A 52 -7.63 7.14 3.14
CA ASP A 52 -8.34 6.61 4.31
C ASP A 52 -8.34 5.07 4.27
N PRO A 53 -7.69 4.39 5.25
CA PRO A 53 -7.64 2.94 5.28
C PRO A 53 -9.03 2.31 5.50
N SER A 54 -9.91 2.92 6.29
CA SER A 54 -11.25 2.39 6.57
C SER A 54 -12.13 2.42 5.32
N ALA A 55 -12.08 3.52 4.56
CA ALA A 55 -12.77 3.62 3.28
C ALA A 55 -12.25 2.61 2.26
N ALA A 56 -10.92 2.41 2.20
CA ALA A 56 -10.31 1.44 1.31
C ALA A 56 -10.74 -0.01 1.62
N ILE A 57 -10.73 -0.42 2.89
CA ILE A 57 -11.21 -1.74 3.30
C ILE A 57 -12.69 -1.93 2.97
N LYS A 58 -13.54 -0.92 3.24
CA LYS A 58 -14.97 -0.98 2.92
C LYS A 58 -15.21 -1.20 1.43
N LYS A 59 -14.43 -0.54 0.56
CA LYS A 59 -14.49 -0.72 -0.90
C LYS A 59 -14.07 -2.14 -1.30
N LEU A 60 -12.93 -2.62 -0.80
CA LEU A 60 -12.43 -3.98 -1.09
C LEU A 60 -13.41 -5.07 -0.66
N ALA A 61 -14.07 -4.91 0.50
CA ALA A 61 -15.08 -5.85 0.98
C ALA A 61 -16.34 -5.86 0.11
N ALA A 62 -16.70 -4.74 -0.53
CA ALA A 62 -17.85 -4.65 -1.43
C ALA A 62 -17.56 -5.23 -2.84
N GLU A 63 -16.29 -5.21 -3.27
CA GLU A 63 -15.83 -5.75 -4.56
C GLU A 63 -15.59 -7.27 -4.55
N GLN A 64 -15.62 -7.92 -3.38
CA GLN A 64 -15.47 -9.38 -3.24
C GLN A 64 -16.77 -10.17 -3.40
N ASN A 65 -17.81 -9.58 -4.03
CA ASN A 65 -19.06 -10.25 -4.40
C ASN A 65 -19.14 -10.52 -5.90
#